data_AF-A0A2A5FY99-F1
#
_entry.id   AF-A0A2A5FY99-F1
#
_cell.length_a   1.000
_cell.length_b   1.000
_cell.length_c   1.000
_cell.angle_alpha   90.00
_cell.angle_beta   90.00
_cell.angle_gamma   90.00
#
_symmetry.space_group_name_H-M   'P 1'
#
loop_
_entity.id
_entity.type
_entity.pdbx_description
1 polymer ?
#
loop_
_entity_poly.entity_id
_entity_poly.type
_entity_poly.pdbx_seq_one_letter_code
_entity_poly.pdbx_strand_id
1 'polypeptide(L)' 'MAKKTPNFEKALTDLETLVDDMEQGNLSLEESLKRFEKGIALSTECQQALQNAELKIKELVEKNGKLLEQDIELDE' A
#
# COMPACT_ATOMS: atom_id res chain seq x y z
N MET A 1 7.21 21.27 3.19
CA MET A 1 7.84 20.14 2.47
C MET A 1 7.04 18.90 2.85
N ALA A 2 6.26 18.35 1.91
CA ALA A 2 5.43 17.17 2.17
C ALA A 2 6.33 16.03 2.63
N LYS A 3 6.05 15.49 3.81
CA LYS A 3 6.84 14.45 4.46
C LYS A 3 6.73 13.22 3.56
N LYS A 4 7.80 12.93 2.79
CA LYS A 4 7.95 11.70 2.00
C LYS A 4 7.44 10.56 2.86
N THR A 5 6.43 9.84 2.39
CA THR A 5 5.94 8.58 2.97
C THR A 5 6.84 7.49 2.39
N PRO A 6 8.05 7.25 2.94
CA PRO A 6 9.09 6.53 2.21
C PRO A 6 8.78 5.02 2.18
N ASN A 7 7.86 4.55 3.01
CA ASN A 7 7.52 3.13 3.12
C ASN A 7 6.57 2.66 2.02
N PHE A 8 5.51 3.42 1.70
CA PHE A 8 4.51 2.93 0.75
C PHE A 8 5.07 2.84 -0.67
N GLU A 9 5.57 3.96 -1.21
CA GLU A 9 6.09 4.02 -2.60
C GLU A 9 7.24 3.02 -2.81
N LYS A 10 8.09 2.87 -1.79
CA LYS A 10 9.20 1.91 -1.84
C LYS A 10 8.70 0.47 -1.79
N ALA A 11 7.80 0.14 -0.88
CA ALA A 11 7.25 -1.22 -0.77
C ALA A 11 6.48 -1.60 -2.04
N LEU A 12 5.76 -0.66 -2.66
CA LEU A 12 5.09 -0.85 -3.94
C LEU A 12 6.08 -1.10 -5.07
N THR A 13 7.11 -0.26 -5.20
CA THR A 13 8.16 -0.44 -6.23
C THR A 13 8.89 -1.78 -6.06
N ASP A 14 9.22 -2.15 -4.82
CA ASP A 14 9.87 -3.43 -4.50
C ASP A 14 8.96 -4.63 -4.83
N LEU A 15 7.64 -4.48 -4.68
CA LEU A 15 6.65 -5.50 -5.02
C LEU A 15 6.49 -5.65 -6.54
N GLU A 16 6.37 -4.54 -7.27
CA GLU A 16 6.31 -4.54 -8.74
C GLU A 16 7.55 -5.23 -9.34
N THR A 17 8.74 -4.83 -8.89
CA THR A 17 10.00 -5.45 -9.32
C THR A 17 10.02 -6.96 -9.03
N LEU A 18 9.49 -7.37 -7.87
CA LEU A 18 9.43 -8.77 -7.50
C LEU A 18 8.47 -9.58 -8.38
N VAL A 19 7.33 -8.99 -8.75
CA VAL A 19 6.37 -9.63 -9.67
C VAL A 19 6.99 -9.75 -11.06
N ASP A 20 7.62 -8.70 -11.57
CA ASP A 20 8.33 -8.72 -12.85
C ASP A 20 9.42 -9.81 -12.89
N ASP A 21 10.19 -9.96 -11.81
CA ASP A 21 11.20 -11.03 -11.66
C ASP A 21 10.55 -12.43 -11.70
N MET A 22 9.36 -12.59 -11.09
CA MET A 22 8.64 -13.86 -11.04
C MET A 22 8.03 -14.24 -12.40
N GLU A 23 7.56 -13.26 -13.16
CA GLU A 23 6.96 -13.47 -14.49
C GLU A 23 7.99 -13.88 -15.55
N GLN A 24 9.27 -13.52 -15.36
CA GLN A 24 10.36 -13.93 -16.26
C GLN A 24 10.63 -15.44 -16.26
N GLY A 25 10.12 -16.19 -15.27
CA GLY A 25 10.06 -17.65 -15.31
C GLY A 25 11.39 -18.41 -15.14
N ASN A 26 12.49 -17.72 -14.83
CA ASN A 26 13.82 -18.32 -14.63
C ASN A 26 14.14 -18.66 -13.16
N LEU A 27 13.12 -18.85 -12.32
CA LEU A 27 13.28 -19.13 -10.90
C LEU A 27 13.16 -20.62 -10.59
N SER A 28 14.02 -21.14 -9.73
CA SER A 28 13.79 -22.45 -9.12
C SER A 28 12.56 -22.43 -8.20
N LEU A 29 12.07 -23.61 -7.82
CA LEU A 29 10.95 -23.73 -6.89
C LEU A 29 11.25 -23.05 -5.54
N GLU A 30 12.46 -23.22 -5.01
CA GLU A 30 12.87 -22.61 -3.74
C GLU A 30 12.93 -21.08 -3.85
N GLU A 31 13.44 -20.55 -4.96
CA GLU A 31 13.46 -19.10 -5.20
C GLU A 31 12.05 -18.54 -5.37
N SER A 32 11.18 -19.26 -6.09
CA SER A 32 9.78 -18.88 -6.28
C SER A 32 9.04 -18.78 -4.94
N LEU A 33 9.27 -19.72 -4.02
CA LEU A 33 8.70 -19.69 -2.67
C LEU A 33 9.22 -18.49 -1.86
N LYS A 34 10.54 -18.24 -1.87
CA LYS A 34 11.12 -17.07 -1.18
C LYS A 34 10.59 -15.75 -1.72
N ARG A 35 10.43 -15.63 -3.03
CA ARG A 35 9.87 -14.43 -3.68
C ARG A 35 8.41 -14.26 -3.32
N PHE A 36 7.63 -15.34 -3.32
CA PHE A 36 6.24 -15.31 -2.90
C PHE A 36 6.07 -14.84 -1.45
N GLU A 37 6.83 -15.39 -0.50
CA GLU A 37 6.82 -14.95 0.90
C GLU A 37 7.14 -13.46 1.04
N LYS A 38 8.18 -12.99 0.31
CA LYS A 38 8.54 -11.57 0.29
C LYS A 38 7.44 -10.70 -0.33
N GLY A 39 6.77 -11.17 -1.39
CA GLY A 39 5.64 -10.48 -2.01
C GLY A 39 4.45 -10.31 -1.05
N ILE A 40 4.12 -11.35 -0.27
CA ILE A 40 3.08 -11.27 0.77
C ILE A 40 3.45 -10.22 1.84
N ALA A 41 4.71 -10.21 2.29
CA ALA A 41 5.17 -9.24 3.28
C ALA A 41 5.07 -7.79 2.75
N LEU A 42 5.52 -7.53 1.51
CA LEU A 42 5.44 -6.21 0.87
C LEU A 42 4.00 -5.76 0.66
N SER A 43 3.12 -6.66 0.22
CA SER A 43 1.68 -6.38 0.06
C SER A 43 1.03 -6.00 1.39
N THR A 44 1.36 -6.71 2.46
CA THR A 44 0.89 -6.40 3.82
C THR A 44 1.37 -5.03 4.28
N GLU A 45 2.64 -4.68 4.02
CA GLU A 45 3.18 -3.36 4.34
C GLU A 45 2.45 -2.24 3.59
N CYS A 46 2.16 -2.45 2.30
CA CYS A 46 1.40 -1.50 1.49
C CYS A 46 -0.01 -1.27 2.07
N GLN A 47 -0.72 -2.35 2.40
CA GLN A 47 -2.05 -2.28 3.00
C GLN A 47 -2.02 -1.54 4.34
N GLN A 48 -1.05 -1.82 5.20
CA GLN A 48 -0.91 -1.16 6.49
C GLN A 48 -0.64 0.35 6.33
N ALA A 49 0.17 0.73 5.35
CA ALA A 49 0.45 2.13 5.07
C ALA A 49 -0.80 2.87 4.57
N LEU A 50 -1.60 2.24 3.70
CA LEU A 50 -2.87 2.81 3.23
C LEU A 50 -3.89 2.95 4.38
N GLN A 51 -4.02 1.92 5.23
CA GLN A 51 -4.90 1.98 6.40
C GLN A 51 -4.50 3.12 7.35
N ASN A 52 -3.20 3.30 7.60
CA ASN A 52 -2.70 4.38 8.43
C ASN A 52 -2.99 5.76 7.82
N ALA A 53 -2.89 5.89 6.49
CA ALA A 53 -3.25 7.10 5.78
C ALA A 53 -4.75 7.41 5.89
N GLU A 54 -5.61 6.41 5.71
CA GLU A 54 -7.06 6.53 5.86
C GLU A 54 -7.45 6.97 7.27
N LEU A 55 -6.88 6.32 8.30
CA LEU A 55 -7.08 6.72 9.69
C LEU A 55 -6.64 8.16 9.94
N LYS A 56 -5.52 8.57 9.35
CA LYS A 56 -5.03 9.94 9.50
C LYS A 56 -5.98 10.95 8.84
N ILE A 57 -6.55 10.62 7.69
CA ILE A 57 -7.56 11.44 7.02
C ILE A 57 -8.80 11.55 7.90
N LYS A 58 -9.32 10.44 8.43
CA LYS A 58 -10.47 10.42 9.35
C LYS A 58 -10.23 11.32 10.57
N GLU A 59 -9.08 11.19 11.24
CA GLU A 59 -8.73 12.05 12.37
C GLU A 59 -8.70 13.54 12.01
N LEU A 60 -8.17 13.89 10.84
CA LEU A 60 -8.08 15.28 10.38
C LEU A 60 -9.46 15.86 10.06
N VAL A 61 -10.33 15.05 9.46
CA VAL A 61 -11.74 15.40 9.19
C VAL A 61 -12.49 15.62 10.50
N GLU A 62 -12.38 14.69 11.45
CA GLU A 62 -13.04 14.78 12.76
C GLU A 62 -12.53 15.98 13.58
N LYS A 63 -11.22 16.23 13.59
CA LYS A 63 -10.62 17.37 14.32
C LYS A 63 -11.00 18.74 13.72
N ASN A 64 -11.30 18.80 12.42
CA ASN A 64 -11.81 20.01 11.77
C ASN A 64 -13.35 20.12 11.81
N GLY A 65 -14.04 19.14 12.41
CA GLY A 65 -15.36 19.26 13.03
C GLY A 65 -16.58 19.63 12.18
N LYS A 66 -16.47 19.94 10.87
CA LYS A 66 -17.67 20.36 10.09
C LYS A 66 -17.62 20.31 8.55
N LEU A 67 -16.54 19.86 7.92
CA LEU A 67 -16.34 20.10 6.47
C LEU A 67 -16.77 18.97 5.53
N LEU A 68 -17.22 17.81 6.01
CA LEU A 68 -17.61 16.69 5.14
C LEU A 68 -19.01 16.11 5.45
N GLU A 69 -19.88 16.83 6.17
CA GLU A 69 -21.24 16.34 6.42
C GLU A 69 -22.14 16.33 5.17
N GLN A 70 -21.69 16.72 3.96
CA GLN A 70 -22.63 16.83 2.82
C GLN A 70 -22.26 16.24 1.44
N ASP A 71 -21.02 15.86 1.10
CA ASP A 71 -20.74 15.54 -0.32
C ASP A 71 -19.92 14.26 -0.56
N ILE A 72 -20.31 13.15 0.05
CA ILE A 72 -20.00 11.82 -0.51
C ILE A 72 -21.29 10.99 -0.51
N GLU A 73 -22.25 11.38 -1.35
CA GLU A 73 -23.07 10.39 -2.04
C GLU A 73 -22.11 9.65 -3.00
N LEU A 74 -21.64 8.48 -2.59
CA LEU A 74 -21.21 7.48 -3.57
C LEU A 74 -22.49 6.99 -4.22
N ASP A 75 -22.86 7.65 -5.32
CA ASP A 75 -23.80 7.06 -6.25
C ASP A 75 -23.16 5.78 -6.82
N GLU A 76 -23.85 4.67 -6.52
CA GLU A 76 -23.70 3.25 -6.91
C GLU A 76 -22.79 2.34 -6.07
#